data_AF-A0A7R9C0I7-F1
#
_entry.id   AF-A0A7R9C0I7-F1
#
_cell.length_a   1.000
_cell.length_b   1.000
_cell.length_c   1.000
_cell.angle_alpha   90.00
_cell.angle_beta   90.00
_cell.angle_gamma   90.00
#
_symmetry.space_group_name_H-M   'P 1'
#
loop_
_entity.id
_entity.type
_entity.pdbx_description
1 polymer ?
#
loop_
_entity_poly.entity_id
_entity_poly.type
_entity_poly.pdbx_seq_one_letter_code
_entity_poly.pdbx_strand_id
1 'polypeptide(L)'
;MIAQTQGHGRLTEPPSRATMWRYGWDNPVDYDDAQSFCGGFQVQWNQNEGRCGICGDAFNESTPRTHEVNGIYANGIIVDSYTVGAIVNVQVEITVNHKGYFQFRMCSYAEDGEDVEVSQECLDR
;
A
#
# COMPACT_ATOMS: atom_id res chain seq x y z
N MET A 1 14.93 -24.27 -9.20
CA MET A 1 13.49 -23.96 -9.10
C MET A 1 13.35 -22.71 -8.26
N ILE A 2 12.96 -21.59 -8.86
CA ILE A 2 12.60 -20.39 -8.10
C ILE A 2 11.15 -20.63 -7.65
N ALA A 3 10.95 -20.89 -6.36
CA ALA A 3 9.60 -20.99 -5.82
C ALA A 3 9.02 -19.57 -5.86
N GLN A 4 8.07 -19.33 -6.77
CA GLN A 4 7.27 -18.12 -6.76
C GLN A 4 6.41 -18.16 -5.49
N THR A 5 6.86 -17.44 -4.47
CA THR A 5 6.15 -17.26 -3.22
C THR A 5 5.18 -16.10 -3.40
N GLN A 6 3.90 -16.38 -3.64
CA GLN A 6 2.87 -15.35 -3.78
C GLN A 6 2.24 -15.07 -2.41
N GLY A 7 2.90 -14.22 -1.63
CA GLY A 7 2.41 -13.82 -0.32
C GLY A 7 1.32 -12.78 -0.37
N HIS A 8 0.36 -12.95 0.54
CA HIS A 8 -0.83 -12.15 0.57
C HIS A 8 -1.11 -11.74 2.00
N GLY A 9 -1.37 -10.46 2.15
CA GLY A 9 -1.72 -9.85 3.41
C GLY A 9 -2.10 -8.40 3.17
N ARG A 10 -2.74 -7.82 4.18
CA ARG A 10 -3.29 -6.48 4.11
C ARG A 10 -3.16 -5.77 5.44
N LEU A 11 -2.99 -4.46 5.37
CA LEU A 11 -3.01 -3.60 6.55
C LEU A 11 -4.47 -3.37 6.96
N THR A 12 -4.84 -3.81 8.14
CA THR A 12 -6.21 -3.75 8.66
C THR A 12 -6.39 -2.68 9.73
N GLU A 13 -5.32 -2.28 10.42
CA GLU A 13 -5.33 -1.18 11.38
C GLU A 13 -4.03 -0.36 11.28
N PRO A 14 -4.11 0.94 10.92
CA PRO A 14 -5.26 1.55 10.22
C PRO A 14 -5.49 0.87 8.85
N PRO A 15 -6.74 0.69 8.38
CA PRO A 15 -7.00 -0.02 7.12
C PRO A 15 -6.36 0.72 5.94
N SER A 16 -5.64 0.00 5.07
CA SER A 16 -5.08 0.59 3.84
C SER A 16 -6.17 1.02 2.86
N ARG A 17 -5.80 1.87 1.89
CA ARG A 17 -6.68 2.29 0.77
C ARG A 17 -7.41 1.09 0.12
N ALA A 18 -6.70 -0.01 -0.12
CA ALA A 18 -7.28 -1.24 -0.68
C ALA A 18 -8.32 -1.90 0.24
N THR A 19 -8.09 -1.88 1.57
CA THR A 19 -8.85 -2.66 2.55
C THR A 19 -9.99 -1.87 3.23
N MET A 20 -10.00 -0.55 3.09
CA MET A 20 -11.00 0.36 3.68
C MET A 20 -12.45 -0.11 3.55
N TRP A 21 -12.87 -0.60 2.38
CA TRP A 21 -14.26 -1.04 2.14
C TRP A 21 -14.70 -2.18 3.07
N ARG A 22 -13.77 -3.02 3.54
CA ARG A 22 -14.07 -4.11 4.50
C ARG A 22 -14.47 -3.60 5.87
N TYR A 23 -14.09 -2.37 6.19
CA TYR A 23 -14.30 -1.73 7.49
C TYR A 23 -15.40 -0.65 7.42
N GLY A 24 -16.22 -0.63 6.36
CA GLY A 24 -17.40 0.23 6.24
C GLY A 24 -17.12 1.65 5.78
N TRP A 25 -15.90 1.94 5.32
CA TRP A 25 -15.57 3.21 4.68
C TRP A 25 -16.18 3.30 3.28
N ASP A 26 -16.54 4.52 2.86
CA ASP A 26 -17.05 4.81 1.52
C ASP A 26 -15.90 4.84 0.49
N ASN A 27 -15.33 3.67 0.22
CA ASN A 27 -14.28 3.45 -0.77
C ASN A 27 -14.73 2.34 -1.75
N PRO A 28 -14.33 2.38 -3.04
CA PRO A 28 -14.63 1.30 -3.96
C PRO A 28 -14.14 -0.06 -3.43
N VAL A 29 -14.88 -1.12 -3.76
CA VAL A 29 -14.56 -2.48 -3.33
C VAL A 29 -13.37 -3.01 -4.12
N ASP A 30 -12.28 -3.32 -3.42
CA ASP A 30 -11.16 -4.10 -3.94
C ASP A 30 -11.20 -5.52 -3.36
N TYR A 31 -11.65 -6.49 -4.14
CA TYR A 31 -11.69 -7.89 -3.70
C TYR A 31 -10.30 -8.51 -3.55
N ASP A 32 -9.29 -7.92 -4.20
CA ASP A 32 -7.90 -8.34 -4.23
C ASP A 32 -7.03 -7.49 -3.29
N ASP A 33 -7.63 -6.87 -2.26
CA ASP A 33 -6.97 -5.96 -1.31
C ASP A 33 -5.84 -6.58 -0.45
N ALA A 34 -5.63 -7.90 -0.55
CA ALA A 34 -4.47 -8.59 0.02
C ALA A 34 -3.37 -8.88 -1.01
N GLN A 35 -3.51 -8.39 -2.25
CA GLN A 35 -2.63 -8.63 -3.39
C GLN A 35 -1.92 -7.35 -3.86
N SER A 36 -1.62 -6.39 -2.98
CA SER A 36 -0.77 -5.23 -3.29
C SER A 36 0.73 -5.60 -3.33
N PHE A 37 1.07 -6.53 -4.21
CA PHE A 37 2.34 -7.23 -4.37
C PHE A 37 3.17 -6.81 -5.60
N CYS A 38 3.11 -5.53 -5.97
CA CYS A 38 3.89 -4.93 -7.06
C CYS A 38 3.59 -5.49 -8.45
N GLY A 39 2.36 -5.98 -8.67
CA GLY A 39 1.95 -6.70 -9.89
C GLY A 39 2.44 -8.15 -9.98
N GLY A 40 3.07 -8.67 -8.92
CA GLY A 40 3.61 -10.02 -8.84
C GLY A 40 5.09 -10.13 -9.23
N PHE A 41 5.75 -11.20 -8.77
CA PHE A 41 7.20 -11.38 -8.88
C PHE A 41 7.77 -11.17 -10.28
N GLN A 42 7.12 -11.75 -11.30
CA GLN A 42 7.57 -11.63 -12.70
C GLN A 42 7.50 -10.19 -13.20
N VAL A 43 6.43 -9.48 -12.86
CA VAL A 43 6.22 -8.08 -13.26
C VAL A 43 7.24 -7.20 -12.54
N GLN A 44 7.38 -7.35 -11.23
CA GLN A 44 8.34 -6.58 -10.43
C GLN A 44 9.79 -6.79 -10.92
N TRP A 45 10.28 -8.02 -10.96
CA TRP A 45 11.72 -8.26 -11.16
C TRP A 45 12.15 -8.35 -12.61
N ASN A 46 11.33 -8.94 -13.48
CA ASN A 46 11.73 -9.16 -14.87
C ASN A 46 11.27 -8.04 -15.82
N GLN A 47 10.23 -7.27 -15.47
CA GLN A 47 9.72 -6.18 -16.31
C GLN A 47 10.04 -4.80 -15.72
N ASN A 48 9.99 -4.67 -14.39
CA ASN A 48 10.09 -3.39 -13.70
C ASN A 48 11.43 -3.17 -12.97
N GLU A 49 12.41 -4.06 -13.16
CA GLU A 49 13.76 -3.95 -12.59
C GLU A 49 13.76 -3.87 -11.06
N GLY A 50 12.84 -4.59 -10.41
CA GLY A 50 12.65 -4.63 -8.96
C GLY A 50 11.74 -3.51 -8.42
N ARG A 51 11.35 -2.54 -9.26
CA ARG A 51 10.54 -1.39 -8.83
C ARG A 51 9.08 -1.78 -8.54
N CYS A 52 8.47 -1.04 -7.63
CA CYS A 52 7.09 -1.18 -7.18
C CYS A 52 6.43 0.21 -7.13
N GLY A 53 5.11 0.29 -7.35
CA GLY A 53 4.34 1.49 -7.02
C GLY A 53 4.36 1.71 -5.50
N ILE A 54 4.25 2.96 -5.05
CA ILE A 54 4.50 3.27 -3.63
C ILE A 54 3.42 2.69 -2.70
N CYS A 55 2.24 2.41 -3.24
CA CYS A 55 1.13 1.76 -2.56
C CYS A 55 0.98 0.26 -2.89
N GLY A 56 1.99 -0.37 -3.51
CA GLY A 56 1.99 -1.81 -3.82
C GLY A 56 1.45 -2.18 -5.21
N ASP A 57 1.10 -1.17 -6.02
CA ASP A 57 0.69 -1.33 -7.42
C ASP A 57 1.85 -1.79 -8.32
N ALA A 58 1.52 -2.29 -9.51
CA ALA A 58 2.53 -2.60 -10.51
C ALA A 58 3.24 -1.32 -10.98
N PHE A 59 4.58 -1.30 -11.00
CA PHE A 59 5.31 -0.08 -11.35
C PHE A 59 5.03 0.41 -12.79
N ASN A 60 4.72 -0.50 -13.72
CA ASN A 60 4.36 -0.20 -15.11
C ASN A 60 2.86 0.11 -15.32
N GLU A 61 2.05 0.13 -14.27
CA GLU A 61 0.68 0.65 -14.35
C GLU A 61 0.68 2.14 -14.71
N SER A 62 -0.35 2.59 -15.43
CA SER A 62 -0.51 4.01 -15.77
C SER A 62 -0.66 4.85 -14.50
N THR A 63 0.03 5.99 -14.45
CA THR A 63 -0.11 6.96 -13.36
C THR A 63 -1.32 7.89 -13.60
N PRO A 64 -2.13 8.20 -12.56
CA PRO A 64 -2.02 7.70 -11.19
C PRO A 64 -2.39 6.22 -11.10
N ARG A 65 -1.59 5.44 -10.36
CA ARG A 65 -1.90 4.02 -10.13
C ARG A 65 -3.13 3.90 -9.24
N THR A 66 -3.83 2.77 -9.29
CA THR A 66 -5.13 2.62 -8.63
C THR A 66 -5.15 2.97 -7.14
N HIS A 67 -4.06 2.71 -6.40
CA HIS A 67 -3.96 3.04 -4.97
C HIS A 67 -3.22 4.33 -4.67
N GLU A 68 -2.66 5.02 -5.66
CA GLU A 68 -1.95 6.29 -5.48
C GLU A 68 -2.92 7.49 -5.55
N VAL A 69 -2.51 8.68 -5.11
CA VAL A 69 -3.30 9.93 -5.17
C VAL A 69 -3.88 10.12 -6.58
N ASN A 70 -5.17 10.48 -6.66
CA ASN A 70 -5.99 10.53 -7.88
C ASN A 70 -6.34 9.16 -8.51
N GLY A 71 -5.87 8.06 -7.92
CA GLY A 71 -6.30 6.71 -8.21
C GLY A 71 -7.67 6.39 -7.59
N ILE A 72 -8.34 5.35 -8.10
CA ILE A 72 -9.72 5.02 -7.73
C ILE A 72 -9.90 4.66 -6.25
N TYR A 73 -8.84 4.23 -5.56
CA TYR A 73 -8.89 3.86 -4.14
C TYR A 73 -8.32 4.94 -3.21
N ALA A 74 -7.78 6.04 -3.74
CA ALA A 74 -7.19 7.14 -2.97
C ALA A 74 -8.14 8.33 -2.84
N ASN A 75 -9.28 8.12 -2.16
CA ASN A 75 -10.38 9.10 -2.08
C ASN A 75 -10.25 10.15 -0.95
N GLY A 76 -9.04 10.38 -0.42
CA GLY A 76 -8.79 11.43 0.59
C GLY A 76 -9.45 11.19 1.96
N ILE A 77 -9.84 9.95 2.26
CA ILE A 77 -10.52 9.59 3.51
C ILE A 77 -9.48 9.32 4.61
N ILE A 78 -9.55 10.07 5.71
CA ILE A 78 -8.72 9.84 6.90
C ILE A 78 -9.33 8.71 7.73
N VAL A 79 -8.62 7.58 7.82
CA VAL A 79 -9.11 6.35 8.47
C VAL A 79 -8.84 6.29 9.97
N ASP A 80 -7.88 7.07 10.45
CA ASP A 80 -7.55 7.19 11.88
C ASP A 80 -6.80 8.49 12.16
N SER A 81 -6.69 8.88 13.42
CA SER A 81 -6.01 10.10 13.86
C SER A 81 -5.22 9.85 15.14
N TYR A 82 -3.93 10.14 15.09
CA TYR A 82 -3.01 9.92 16.21
C TYR A 82 -2.35 11.22 16.67
N THR A 83 -1.94 11.24 17.94
CA THR A 83 -1.10 12.34 18.47
C THR A 83 0.37 12.05 18.19
N VAL A 84 1.14 13.08 17.84
CA VAL A 84 2.59 12.96 17.63
C VAL A 84 3.25 12.33 18.86
N GLY A 85 4.06 11.30 18.64
CA GLY A 85 4.74 10.54 19.70
C GLY A 85 3.89 9.46 20.38
N ALA A 86 2.64 9.26 19.98
CA ALA A 86 1.82 8.16 20.47
C ALA A 86 2.35 6.80 20.00
N ILE A 87 2.22 5.78 20.85
CA ILE A 87 2.37 4.39 20.46
C ILE A 87 1.08 4.00 19.72
N VAL A 88 1.21 3.59 18.47
CA VAL A 88 0.09 3.16 17.62
C VAL A 88 0.08 1.65 17.49
N ASN A 89 -1.11 1.05 17.55
CA ASN A 89 -1.29 -0.35 17.21
C ASN A 89 -1.40 -0.46 15.69
N VAL A 90 -0.63 -1.39 15.11
CA VAL A 90 -0.68 -1.69 13.69
C VAL A 90 -1.00 -3.16 13.50
N GLN A 91 -2.02 -3.47 12.72
CA GLN A 91 -2.44 -4.84 12.44
C GLN A 91 -2.29 -5.18 10.96
N VAL A 92 -1.64 -6.31 10.70
CA VAL A 92 -1.51 -6.92 9.38
C VAL A 92 -2.22 -8.27 9.40
N GLU A 93 -3.24 -8.42 8.58
CA GLU A 93 -3.87 -9.72 8.34
C GLU A 93 -3.09 -10.46 7.26
N ILE A 94 -2.52 -11.62 7.61
CA ILE A 94 -1.83 -12.49 6.67
C ILE A 94 -2.83 -13.53 6.16
N THR A 95 -3.18 -13.48 4.88
CA THR A 95 -4.05 -14.47 4.25
C THR A 95 -3.27 -15.66 3.71
N VAL A 96 -2.02 -15.44 3.30
CA VAL A 96 -1.05 -16.50 2.95
C VAL A 96 0.31 -16.12 3.53
N ASN A 97 0.89 -17.00 4.37
CA ASN A 97 2.12 -16.71 5.11
C ASN A 97 3.38 -17.12 4.33
N HIS A 98 4.26 -16.15 4.06
CA HIS A 98 5.53 -16.34 3.34
C HIS A 98 6.78 -16.03 4.17
N LYS A 99 6.64 -15.92 5.50
CA LYS A 99 7.71 -15.52 6.43
C LYS A 99 8.23 -14.11 6.08
N GLY A 100 9.39 -13.74 6.59
CA GLY A 100 9.98 -12.42 6.38
C GLY A 100 9.72 -11.48 7.55
N TYR A 101 9.69 -10.18 7.26
CA TYR A 101 9.51 -9.12 8.23
C TYR A 101 8.66 -7.99 7.63
N PHE A 102 8.06 -7.17 8.49
CA PHE A 102 7.34 -5.97 8.09
C PHE A 102 8.16 -4.73 8.41
N GLN A 103 8.02 -3.69 7.59
CA GLN A 103 8.53 -2.36 7.85
C GLN A 103 7.40 -1.37 7.64
N PHE A 104 7.37 -0.34 8.47
CA PHE A 104 6.39 0.74 8.38
C PHE A 104 7.16 2.05 8.22
N ARG A 105 6.65 2.91 7.34
CA ARG A 105 7.23 4.20 6.98
C ARG A 105 6.12 5.24 6.99
N MET A 106 6.48 6.49 7.28
CA MET A 106 5.54 7.60 7.34
C MET A 106 6.18 8.82 6.70
N CYS A 107 5.43 9.49 5.84
CA CYS A 107 5.82 10.74 5.19
C CYS A 107 4.78 11.81 5.53
N SER A 108 5.22 13.06 5.67
CA SER A 108 4.31 14.19 5.84
C SER A 108 3.71 14.58 4.49
N TYR A 109 2.40 14.41 4.36
CA TYR A 109 1.64 14.80 3.16
C TYR A 109 1.67 16.31 2.90
N ALA A 110 1.98 17.13 3.91
CA ALA A 110 2.01 18.59 3.82
C ALA A 110 3.24 19.14 3.09
N GLU A 111 4.28 18.33 2.83
CA GLU A 111 5.51 18.80 2.16
C GLU A 111 5.37 18.86 0.64
N ASP A 112 4.55 17.99 0.03
CA ASP A 112 4.47 17.81 -1.43
C ASP A 112 3.17 18.37 -2.06
N GLY A 113 2.17 18.72 -1.23
CA GLY A 113 0.86 19.22 -1.64
C GLY A 113 -0.21 18.11 -1.72
N GLU A 114 -1.47 18.45 -1.43
CA GLU A 114 -2.53 17.45 -1.21
C GLU A 114 -2.87 16.57 -2.43
N ASP A 115 -2.49 17.01 -3.63
CA ASP A 115 -2.76 16.33 -4.91
C ASP A 115 -1.56 15.53 -5.44
N VAL A 116 -0.46 15.47 -4.69
CA VAL A 116 0.78 14.79 -5.07
C VAL A 116 1.00 13.57 -4.19
N GLU A 117 1.20 12.41 -4.82
CA GLU A 117 1.58 11.22 -4.08
C GLU A 117 2.97 11.38 -3.47
N VAL A 118 3.14 10.88 -2.24
CA VAL A 118 4.42 10.97 -1.54
C VAL A 118 5.52 10.21 -2.31
N SER A 119 6.77 10.60 -2.12
CA SER A 119 7.91 9.90 -2.72
C SER A 119 8.45 8.79 -1.82
N GLN A 120 9.06 7.76 -2.43
CA GLN A 120 9.81 6.75 -1.69
C GLN A 120 10.95 7.37 -0.88
N GLU A 121 11.58 8.42 -1.42
CA GLU A 121 12.61 9.18 -0.72
C GLU A 121 12.09 9.80 0.58
N CYS A 122 10.86 10.31 0.61
CA CYS A 122 10.25 10.82 1.84
C CYS A 122 9.98 9.70 2.85
N LEU A 123 9.46 8.55 2.38
CA LEU A 123 9.17 7.41 3.24
C LEU A 123 10.43 6.79 3.86
N ASP A 124 11.58 6.89 3.19
CA ASP A 124 12.85 6.34 3.67
C ASP A 124 13.60 7.27 4.65
N ARG A 125 13.03 8.42 5.02
CA ARG A 125 13.59 9.35 6.01
C ARG A 125 13.51 8.82 7.45
#